data_AF-A0A920KZX0-F1
#
_entry.id   AF-A0A920KZX0-F1
#
_cell.length_a   1.000
_cell.length_b   1.000
_cell.length_c   1.000
_cell.angle_alpha   90.00
_cell.angle_beta   90.00
_cell.angle_gamma   90.00
#
_symmetry.space_group_name_H-M   'P 1'
#
loop_
_entity.id
_entity.type
_entity.pdbx_description
1 polymer ?
#
loop_
_entity_poly.entity_id
_entity_poly.type
_entity_poly.pdbx_seq_one_letter_code
_entity_poly.pdbx_strand_id
1 'polypeptide(L)'
;MTYLEYKIRAVPKGFSKLFFLNWPIILLLCAAGAIGIIMLTSVAGNSWHPWASAQLKRFFVGFVLMISIAMTPIWFWKSMSVLAYITSLGLLVLVEFLAQQVWAHKGGWIWGLLICNLLKWQKLH
;
A
#
# COMPACT_ATOMS: atom_id res chain seq x y z
N MET A 1 -11.89 36.40 25.48
CA MET A 1 -12.12 34.96 25.22
C MET A 1 -11.42 34.62 23.91
N THR A 2 -10.20 34.07 23.96
CA THR A 2 -9.28 34.00 22.80
C THR A 2 -9.42 32.66 22.07
N TYR A 3 -9.59 32.66 20.75
CA TYR A 3 -9.63 31.46 19.87
C TYR A 3 -8.40 30.53 19.98
N LEU A 4 -7.35 30.95 20.70
CA LEU A 4 -6.12 30.19 20.97
C LEU A 4 -6.27 29.16 22.10
N GLU A 5 -7.36 29.22 22.88
CA GLU A 5 -7.82 28.16 23.80
C GLU A 5 -8.54 27.03 23.05
N TYR A 6 -8.63 27.08 21.71
CA TYR A 6 -9.18 25.98 20.93
C TYR A 6 -8.16 24.83 20.84
N LYS A 7 -8.21 24.01 21.88
CA LYS A 7 -8.18 22.56 21.72
C LYS A 7 -6.81 22.02 21.28
N ILE A 8 -5.84 22.09 22.19
CA ILE A 8 -4.76 21.10 22.27
C ILE A 8 -5.43 19.78 22.65
N ARG A 9 -6.05 19.12 21.67
CA ARG A 9 -6.54 17.75 21.83
C ARG A 9 -5.27 16.93 21.99
N ALA A 10 -4.94 16.55 23.23
CA ALA A 10 -3.82 15.65 23.47
C ALA A 10 -4.11 14.38 22.67
N VAL A 11 -3.43 14.22 21.53
CA VAL A 11 -3.53 12.99 20.76
C VAL A 11 -2.92 11.91 21.64
N PRO A 12 -3.70 10.89 22.04
CA PRO A 12 -3.22 9.86 22.95
C PRO A 12 -1.94 9.27 22.36
N LYS A 13 -0.83 9.42 23.07
CA LYS A 13 0.48 8.94 22.65
C LYS A 13 0.71 7.51 23.16
N GLY A 14 1.46 6.72 22.41
CA GLY A 14 1.79 5.34 22.77
C GLY A 14 0.65 4.34 22.51
N PHE A 15 0.53 3.32 23.36
CA PHE A 15 -0.39 2.19 23.20
C PHE A 15 -1.88 2.55 23.25
N SER A 16 -2.25 3.66 23.88
CA SER A 16 -3.65 4.11 23.88
C SER A 16 -4.15 4.37 22.45
N LYS A 17 -3.25 4.70 21.50
CA LYS A 17 -3.60 4.92 20.09
C LYS A 17 -4.18 3.67 19.41
N LEU A 18 -3.86 2.46 19.89
CA LEU A 18 -4.43 1.20 19.38
C LEU A 18 -5.94 1.11 19.64
N PHE A 19 -6.42 1.59 20.78
CA PHE A 19 -7.85 1.57 21.10
C PHE A 19 -8.64 2.67 20.39
N PHE A 20 -7.98 3.76 19.99
CA PHE A 20 -8.57 4.83 19.19
C PHE A 20 -8.60 4.55 17.69
N LEU A 21 -8.05 3.42 17.23
CA LEU A 21 -8.24 2.97 15.86
C LEU A 21 -9.72 2.69 15.59
N ASN A 22 -10.13 2.86 14.34
CA ASN A 22 -11.49 2.54 13.91
C ASN A 22 -11.64 1.00 13.83
N TRP A 23 -11.91 0.39 14.99
CA TRP A 23 -12.15 -1.04 15.15
C TRP A 23 -13.21 -1.60 14.19
N PRO A 24 -14.32 -0.90 13.90
CA PRO A 24 -15.25 -1.31 12.85
C PRO A 24 -14.56 -1.58 11.52
N ILE A 25 -13.70 -0.67 11.03
CA ILE A 25 -13.00 -0.85 9.75
C ILE A 25 -12.07 -2.06 9.77
N ILE A 26 -11.34 -2.26 10.87
CA ILE A 26 -10.43 -3.39 11.05
C ILE A 26 -11.22 -4.72 11.04
N LEU A 27 -12.36 -4.75 11.72
CA LEU A 27 -13.24 -5.91 11.76
C LEU A 27 -13.81 -6.22 10.37
N LEU A 28 -14.27 -5.21 9.63
CA LEU A 28 -14.72 -5.37 8.24
C LEU A 28 -13.62 -5.98 7.36
N LEU A 29 -12.36 -5.54 7.53
CA LEU A 29 -11.23 -6.07 6.76
C LEU A 29 -10.93 -7.54 7.11
N CYS A 30 -11.01 -7.89 8.40
CA CYS A 30 -10.91 -9.29 8.85
C CYS A 30 -12.04 -10.16 8.32
N ALA A 31 -13.28 -9.65 8.32
CA ALA A 31 -14.44 -10.37 7.77
C ALA A 31 -14.27 -10.62 6.27
N ALA A 32 -13.88 -9.60 5.50
CA ALA A 32 -13.62 -9.75 4.07
C ALA A 32 -12.47 -10.74 3.78
N GLY A 33 -11.40 -10.69 4.57
CA GLY A 33 -10.29 -11.65 4.48
C GLY A 33 -10.70 -13.08 4.81
N ALA A 34 -11.50 -13.27 5.87
CA ALA A 34 -12.02 -14.57 6.27
C ALA A 34 -12.96 -15.17 5.21
N ILE A 35 -13.86 -14.36 4.63
CA ILE A 35 -14.72 -14.80 3.52
C ILE A 35 -13.88 -15.26 2.33
N GLY A 36 -12.82 -14.52 1.98
CA GLY A 36 -11.90 -14.91 0.90
C GLY A 36 -11.19 -16.24 1.16
N ILE A 37 -10.78 -16.51 2.41
CA ILE A 37 -10.15 -17.79 2.80
C ILE A 37 -11.18 -18.93 2.74
N ILE A 38 -12.39 -18.71 3.27
CA ILE A 38 -13.49 -19.70 3.26
C ILE A 38 -13.85 -20.07 1.82
N MET A 39 -13.97 -19.08 0.94
CA MET A 39 -14.29 -19.31 -0.48
C MET A 39 -13.22 -20.16 -1.17
N LEU A 40 -11.93 -19.89 -0.92
CA LEU A 40 -10.84 -20.70 -1.48
C LEU A 40 -10.84 -22.14 -0.95
N THR A 41 -11.15 -22.35 0.33
CA THR A 41 -11.29 -23.70 0.90
C THR A 41 -12.51 -24.45 0.37
N SER A 42 -13.56 -23.72 -0.04
CA SER A 42 -14.77 -24.30 -0.64
C SER A 42 -14.49 -24.84 -2.04
N VAL A 43 -13.81 -24.07 -2.91
CA VAL A 43 -13.42 -24.51 -4.25
C VAL A 43 -12.46 -25.71 -4.22
N ALA A 44 -11.64 -25.81 -3.17
CA ALA A 44 -10.66 -26.87 -3.00
C ALA A 44 -11.21 -28.14 -2.31
N GLY A 45 -12.51 -28.24 -2.08
CA GLY A 45 -13.14 -29.45 -1.51
C GLY A 45 -12.65 -29.79 -0.09
N ASN A 46 -12.55 -28.79 0.79
CA ASN A 46 -12.03 -28.90 2.16
C ASN A 46 -10.51 -29.13 2.29
N SER A 47 -9.76 -28.94 1.21
CA SER A 47 -8.29 -28.93 1.27
C SER A 47 -7.74 -27.51 1.47
N TRP A 48 -6.86 -27.35 2.46
CA TRP A 48 -6.22 -26.06 2.80
C TRP A 48 -5.02 -25.72 1.90
N HIS A 49 -4.60 -26.68 1.09
CA HIS A 49 -3.43 -26.60 0.22
C HIS A 49 -3.86 -26.58 -1.25
N PRO A 50 -3.26 -25.76 -2.14
CA PRO A 50 -2.18 -24.79 -1.91
C PRO A 50 -2.64 -23.34 -1.65
N TRP A 51 -3.83 -22.94 -2.11
CA TRP A 51 -4.21 -21.53 -2.24
C TRP A 51 -4.62 -20.85 -0.93
N ALA A 52 -5.40 -21.52 -0.09
CA ALA A 52 -5.86 -20.96 1.19
C ALA A 52 -4.67 -20.64 2.12
N SER A 53 -3.69 -21.55 2.19
CA SER A 53 -2.47 -21.34 2.98
C SER A 53 -1.63 -20.14 2.51
N ALA A 54 -1.56 -19.88 1.20
CA ALA A 54 -0.84 -18.75 0.63
C ALA A 54 -1.57 -17.42 0.90
N GLN A 55 -2.90 -17.43 0.78
CA GLN A 55 -3.75 -16.26 1.04
C GLN A 55 -3.70 -15.86 2.52
N LEU A 56 -3.79 -16.83 3.44
CA LEU A 56 -3.72 -16.58 4.88
C LEU A 56 -2.39 -15.93 5.28
N LYS A 57 -1.26 -16.44 4.76
CA LYS A 57 0.06 -15.86 5.02
C LYS A 57 0.16 -14.41 4.57
N ARG A 58 -0.33 -14.09 3.36
CA ARG A 58 -0.32 -12.72 2.82
C ARG A 58 -1.24 -11.79 3.61
N PHE A 59 -2.44 -12.27 3.97
CA PHE A 59 -3.39 -11.51 4.78
C PHE A 59 -2.80 -11.20 6.17
N PHE A 60 -2.19 -12.17 6.83
CA PHE A 60 -1.57 -11.98 8.13
C PHE A 60 -0.41 -10.97 8.09
N VAL A 61 0.48 -11.09 7.10
CA VAL A 61 1.57 -10.13 6.90
C VAL A 61 1.02 -8.72 6.64
N GLY A 62 0.00 -8.58 5.80
CA GLY A 62 -0.67 -7.30 5.54
C GLY A 62 -1.34 -6.70 6.78
N PHE A 63 -1.97 -7.53 7.61
CA PHE A 63 -2.64 -7.12 8.84
C PHE A 63 -1.64 -6.57 9.86
N VAL A 64 -0.52 -7.27 10.07
CA VAL A 64 0.56 -6.81 10.97
C VAL A 64 1.20 -5.52 10.44
N LEU A 65 1.39 -5.42 9.12
CA LEU A 65 1.94 -4.22 8.48
C LEU A 65 1.02 -3.01 8.68
N MET A 66 -0.29 -3.18 8.51
CA MET A 66 -1.28 -2.12 8.74
C MET A 66 -1.20 -1.59 10.18
N ILE A 67 -1.13 -2.47 11.18
CA ILE A 67 -1.00 -2.07 12.59
C ILE A 67 0.33 -1.34 12.82
N SER A 68 1.43 -1.83 12.24
CA SER A 68 2.74 -1.19 12.34
C SER A 68 2.76 0.22 11.75
N ILE A 69 2.11 0.42 10.60
CA ILE A 69 1.94 1.73 9.97
C ILE A 69 1.08 2.65 10.83
N ALA A 70 -0.02 2.15 11.42
CA ALA A 70 -0.89 2.92 12.31
C ALA A 70 -0.18 3.39 13.60
N MET A 71 0.74 2.57 14.12
CA MET A 71 1.61 2.93 15.25
C MET A 71 2.69 3.93 14.86
N THR A 72 3.07 3.97 13.58
CA THR A 72 4.07 4.92 13.08
C THR A 72 3.51 6.34 13.16
N PRO A 73 4.25 7.28 13.79
CA PRO A 73 3.76 8.62 14.01
C PRO A 73 3.65 9.47 12.74
N ILE A 74 2.65 10.35 12.67
CA ILE A 74 2.37 11.16 11.48
C ILE A 74 3.52 12.14 11.12
N TRP A 75 4.31 12.59 12.10
CA TRP A 75 5.45 13.47 11.83
C TRP A 75 6.54 12.77 11.00
N PHE A 76 6.70 11.45 11.19
CA PHE A 76 7.66 10.65 10.43
C PHE A 76 7.27 10.62 8.95
N TRP A 77 6.01 10.26 8.66
CA TRP A 77 5.48 10.26 7.30
C TRP A 77 5.53 11.64 6.64
N LYS A 78 5.23 12.70 7.40
CA LYS A 78 5.30 14.08 6.90
C LYS A 78 6.72 14.49 6.50
N SER A 79 7.72 14.15 7.30
CA SER A 79 9.12 14.44 6.97
C SER A 79 9.62 13.62 5.78
N MET A 80 9.23 12.34 5.71
CA MET A 80 9.63 11.45 4.61
C MET A 80 9.00 11.86 3.27
N SER A 81 7.78 12.41 3.28
CA SER A 81 7.11 12.89 2.07
C SER A 81 7.89 14.00 1.36
N VAL A 82 8.50 14.93 2.11
CA VAL A 82 9.33 16.00 1.53
C VAL A 82 10.57 15.41 0.87
N LEU A 83 11.25 14.48 1.55
CA LEU A 83 12.44 13.82 1.01
C LEU A 83 12.12 13.02 -0.25
N ALA A 84 11.04 12.25 -0.25
CA ALA A 84 10.58 11.48 -1.41
C ALA A 84 10.23 12.38 -2.60
N TYR A 85 9.60 13.53 -2.36
CA TYR A 85 9.26 14.49 -3.41
C TYR A 85 10.50 15.09 -4.07
N ILE A 86 11.46 15.58 -3.27
CA ILE A 86 12.74 16.11 -3.78
C ILE A 86 13.50 15.01 -4.54
N THR A 87 13.50 13.78 -4.01
CA THR A 87 14.14 12.63 -4.66
C THR A 87 13.50 12.33 -6.02
N SER A 88 12.17 12.37 -6.11
CA SER A 88 11.44 12.17 -7.37
C SER A 88 11.76 13.25 -8.40
N LEU A 89 11.79 14.52 -7.99
CA LEU A 89 12.19 15.62 -8.87
C LEU A 89 13.65 15.48 -9.33
N GLY A 90 14.56 15.11 -8.44
CA GLY A 90 15.94 14.82 -8.80
C GLY A 90 16.07 13.67 -9.80
N LEU A 91 15.29 12.60 -9.63
CA LEU A 91 15.24 11.48 -10.56
C LEU A 91 14.73 11.89 -11.94
N LEU A 92 13.70 12.74 -12.02
CA LEU A 92 13.17 13.24 -13.29
C LEU A 92 14.21 14.05 -14.06
N VAL A 93 14.88 14.98 -13.38
CA VAL A 93 15.96 15.77 -13.97
C VAL A 93 17.11 14.88 -14.44
N LEU A 94 17.52 13.91 -13.61
CA LEU A 94 18.57 12.97 -13.94
C LEU A 94 18.20 12.07 -15.13
N VAL A 95 16.93 11.61 -15.19
CA VAL A 95 16.39 10.87 -16.32
C VAL A 95 16.39 11.69 -17.59
N GLU A 96 16.03 12.98 -17.58
CA GLU A 96 16.06 13.83 -18.78
C GLU A 96 17.48 13.97 -19.34
N PHE A 97 18.47 14.15 -18.47
CA PHE A 97 19.87 14.20 -18.91
C PHE A 97 20.37 12.85 -19.41
N LEU A 98 20.10 11.74 -18.71
CA LEU A 98 20.46 10.42 -19.21
C LEU A 98 19.66 10.02 -20.45
N ALA A 99 18.46 10.59 -20.62
CA ALA A 99 17.60 10.27 -21.74
C ALA A 99 18.20 10.75 -23.06
N GLN A 100 18.75 11.96 -23.10
CA GLN A 100 19.39 12.49 -24.32
C GLN A 100 20.59 11.64 -24.77
N GLN A 101 21.32 11.01 -23.84
CA GLN A 101 22.48 10.16 -24.17
C GLN A 101 22.08 8.72 -24.51
N VAL A 102 21.02 8.18 -23.88
CA VAL A 102 20.67 6.74 -23.93
C VAL A 102 19.59 6.41 -24.97
N TRP A 103 18.64 7.34 -25.23
CA TRP A 103 17.51 7.06 -26.14
C TRP A 103 17.91 6.93 -27.60
N ALA A 104 19.13 7.35 -27.97
CA ALA A 104 19.67 7.11 -29.30
C ALA A 104 20.01 5.61 -29.57
N HIS A 105 20.19 4.77 -28.54
CA HIS A 105 20.72 3.41 -28.72
C HIS A 105 19.84 2.27 -28.15
N LYS A 106 18.94 2.52 -27.20
CA LYS A 106 18.10 1.47 -26.56
C LYS A 106 16.63 1.90 -26.61
N GLY A 107 15.97 1.53 -27.71
CA GLY A 107 14.61 1.98 -28.07
C GLY A 107 13.56 1.78 -26.98
N GLY A 108 12.50 2.59 -27.09
CA GLY A 108 11.29 2.63 -26.23
C GLY A 108 10.41 1.37 -26.22
N TRP A 109 11.01 0.20 -26.45
CA TRP A 109 10.36 -1.11 -26.43
C TRP A 109 9.81 -1.47 -25.05
N ILE A 110 10.38 -0.92 -23.96
CA ILE A 110 9.86 -1.14 -22.60
C ILE A 110 8.50 -0.46 -22.42
N TRP A 111 8.34 0.76 -22.95
CA TRP A 111 7.06 1.48 -22.92
C TRP A 111 6.05 0.86 -23.91
N GLY A 112 6.50 0.40 -25.07
CA GLY A 112 5.67 -0.33 -26.04
C GLY A 112 5.19 -1.70 -25.54
N LEU A 113 6.05 -2.48 -24.86
CA LEU A 113 5.65 -3.74 -24.24
C LEU A 113 4.65 -3.53 -23.11
N LEU A 114 4.78 -2.44 -22.34
CA LEU A 114 3.85 -2.13 -21.26
C LEU A 114 2.44 -1.82 -21.80
N ILE A 115 2.34 -1.11 -22.92
CA ILE A 115 1.07 -0.85 -23.63
C ILE A 115 0.50 -2.13 -24.25
N CYS A 116 1.32 -2.96 -24.90
CA CYS A 116 0.87 -4.24 -25.46
C CYS A 116 0.37 -5.21 -24.38
N ASN A 117 1.00 -5.24 -23.20
CA ASN A 117 0.55 -6.07 -22.09
C ASN A 117 -0.74 -5.53 -21.42
N LEU A 118 -0.93 -4.20 -21.40
CA LEU A 118 -2.17 -3.57 -20.96
C LEU A 118 -3.35 -3.87 -21.91
N LEU A 119 -3.12 -3.81 -23.22
CA LEU A 119 -4.12 -4.17 -24.24
C LEU A 119 -4.50 -5.66 -24.20
N LYS A 120 -3.56 -6.53 -23.81
CA LYS A 120 -3.82 -7.97 -23.67
C LYS A 120 -4.67 -8.31 -22.43
N TRP A 121 -4.60 -7.47 -21.38
CA TRP A 121 -5.44 -7.61 -20.18
C TRP A 121 -6.88 -7.11 -20.37
N GLN A 122 -7.12 -6.15 -21.26
CA GLN A 122 -8.47 -5.62 -21.51
C GLN A 122 -9.34 -6.55 -22.40
N LYS A 123 -8.73 -7.55 -23.04
CA LYS A 123 -9.42 -8.49 -23.95
C LYS A 123 -9.77 -9.85 -23.32
N LEU A 124 -9.53 -10.00 -22.02
CA LEU A 124 -9.74 -11.22 -21.24
C LEU A 124 -10.92 -11.13 -20.25
N HIS A 125 -11.72 -10.07 -20.37
CA HIS A 125 -13.05 -9.93 -19.75
C HIS A 125 -14.10 -9.81 -20.84
#